data_AF-M6G6X0-F1
#
_entry.id   AF-M6G6X0-F1
#
_cell.length_a   1.000
_cell.length_b   1.000
_cell.length_c   1.000
_cell.angle_alpha   90.00
_cell.angle_beta   90.00
_cell.angle_gamma   90.00
#
_symmetry.space_group_name_H-M   'P 1'
#
loop_
_entity.id
_entity.type
_entity.pdbx_description
1 polymer ?
#
loop_
_entity_poly.entity_id
_entity_poly.type
_entity_poly.pdbx_seq_one_letter_code
_entity_poly.pdbx_strand_id
1 'polypeptide(L)'
;MLTWKNNLTPVSEQFDDIYFSPENGLEETKHVFIKGNDLYNRWRNWNIQNAFCILELGFGTGLNFLTTWKEYLEYKDRFRLHFISIEKFPLNREEISKALSIFSELVEIKKEFLSSYQDLIPGMNYFQF
;
A
#
# COMPACT_ATOMS: atom_id res chain seq x y z
N MET A 1 7.65 6.77 -15.32
CA MET A 1 8.83 7.50 -14.80
C MET A 1 8.29 8.59 -13.90
N LEU A 2 8.78 8.67 -12.66
CA LEU A 2 8.29 9.64 -11.68
C LEU A 2 9.08 10.95 -11.76
N THR A 3 8.37 12.08 -11.81
CA THR A 3 8.92 13.38 -11.45
C THR A 3 8.61 13.71 -10.00
N TRP A 4 9.43 14.59 -9.43
CA TRP A 4 9.33 14.97 -8.03
C TRP A 4 9.10 16.48 -7.98
N LYS A 5 8.02 16.93 -7.32
CA LYS A 5 7.89 18.34 -6.95
C LYS A 5 8.87 18.66 -5.82
N ASN A 6 9.14 19.95 -5.57
CA ASN A 6 10.11 20.46 -4.60
C ASN A 6 9.91 19.93 -3.15
N ASN A 7 8.77 19.31 -2.87
CA ASN A 7 8.29 18.76 -1.61
C ASN A 7 8.21 17.21 -1.61
N LEU A 8 9.00 16.53 -2.45
CA LEU A 8 9.07 15.07 -2.57
C LEU A 8 7.75 14.40 -3.00
N THR A 9 6.77 15.17 -3.49
CA THR A 9 5.54 14.62 -4.08
C THR A 9 5.89 13.82 -5.34
N PRO A 10 5.56 12.52 -5.39
CA PRO A 10 5.71 11.75 -6.62
C PRO A 10 4.60 12.12 -7.60
N VAL A 11 4.99 12.53 -8.81
CA VAL A 11 4.11 12.86 -9.93
C VAL A 11 4.31 11.83 -11.03
N SER A 12 3.22 11.27 -11.55
CA SER A 12 3.29 10.44 -12.74
C SER A 12 3.45 11.32 -13.97
N GLU A 13 4.61 11.28 -14.64
CA GLU A 13 4.80 12.02 -15.91
C GLU A 13 3.81 11.57 -17.00
N GLN A 14 3.30 10.35 -16.92
CA GLN A 14 2.42 9.76 -17.93
C GLN A 14 0.96 10.19 -17.75
N PHE A 15 0.55 10.53 -16.53
CA PHE A 15 -0.83 10.90 -16.20
C PHE A 15 -0.97 12.36 -15.72
N ASP A 16 0.15 13.08 -15.57
CA ASP A 16 0.25 14.45 -15.07
C ASP A 16 -0.49 14.66 -13.72
N ASP A 17 -0.49 13.62 -12.88
CA ASP A 17 -1.20 13.60 -11.60
C ASP A 17 -0.28 13.20 -10.44
N ILE A 18 -0.63 13.67 -9.24
CA ILE A 18 0.09 13.36 -7.99
C ILE A 18 -0.37 12.01 -7.43
N TYR A 19 0.55 11.19 -6.94
CA TYR A 19 0.19 9.90 -6.32
C TYR A 19 -0.44 10.07 -4.93
N PHE A 20 0.02 11.04 -4.14
CA PHE A 20 -0.60 11.45 -2.86
C PHE A 20 -0.02 12.80 -2.40
N SER A 21 -0.73 13.50 -1.52
CA SER A 21 -0.20 14.69 -0.84
C SER A 21 0.82 14.29 0.25
N PRO A 22 2.05 14.85 0.25
CA PRO A 22 3.08 14.49 1.23
C PRO A 22 2.69 14.77 2.69
N GLU A 23 1.86 15.78 2.91
CA GLU A 23 1.54 16.24 4.28
C GLU A 23 0.47 15.37 4.95
N ASN A 24 -0.42 14.73 4.18
CA ASN A 24 -1.60 14.01 4.71
C ASN A 24 -1.85 12.63 4.10
N GLY A 25 -1.00 12.13 3.20
CA GLY A 25 -1.30 10.91 2.41
C GLY A 25 -1.65 9.68 3.24
N LEU A 26 -0.99 9.49 4.41
CA LEU A 26 -1.30 8.37 5.30
C LEU A 26 -2.67 8.50 5.97
N GLU A 27 -3.02 9.68 6.49
CA GLU A 27 -4.32 9.91 7.12
C GLU A 27 -5.45 9.93 6.10
N GLU A 28 -5.21 10.47 4.91
CA GLU A 28 -6.12 10.39 3.78
C GLU A 28 -6.37 8.94 3.37
N THR A 29 -5.32 8.13 3.26
CA THR A 29 -5.44 6.68 3.00
C THR A 29 -6.26 5.99 4.08
N LYS A 30 -5.98 6.26 5.37
CA LYS A 30 -6.78 5.72 6.48
C LYS A 30 -8.24 6.16 6.37
N HIS A 31 -8.51 7.39 5.97
CA HIS A 31 -9.87 7.91 5.86
C HIS A 31 -10.63 7.30 4.68
N VAL A 32 -10.07 7.38 3.48
CA VAL A 32 -10.74 6.99 2.23
C VAL A 32 -10.71 5.49 2.02
N PHE A 33 -9.57 4.84 2.24
CA PHE A 33 -9.41 3.42 1.95
C PHE A 33 -9.85 2.54 3.13
N ILE A 34 -9.28 2.77 4.32
CA ILE A 34 -9.54 1.90 5.49
C ILE A 34 -10.93 2.16 6.08
N LYS A 35 -11.23 3.42 6.47
CA LYS A 35 -12.52 3.80 7.03
C LYS A 35 -13.62 3.78 5.97
N GLY A 36 -13.34 4.20 4.73
CA GLY A 36 -14.31 4.18 3.64
C GLY A 36 -14.80 2.77 3.27
N ASN A 37 -13.99 1.73 3.45
CA ASN A 37 -14.40 0.32 3.29
C ASN A 37 -14.88 -0.35 4.59
N ASP A 38 -15.02 0.42 5.67
CA ASP A 38 -15.42 -0.04 7.00
C ASP A 38 -14.55 -1.19 7.54
N LEU A 39 -13.26 -1.19 7.22
CA LEU A 39 -12.38 -2.33 7.49
C LEU A 39 -12.26 -2.63 8.98
N TYR A 40 -12.16 -1.61 9.83
CA TYR A 40 -12.06 -1.82 11.28
C TYR A 40 -13.25 -2.57 11.87
N ASN A 41 -14.48 -2.22 11.48
CA ASN A 41 -15.67 -2.92 11.98
C ASN A 41 -15.76 -4.34 11.40
N ARG A 42 -15.43 -4.49 10.10
CA ARG A 42 -15.41 -5.80 9.44
C ARG A 42 -14.37 -6.73 10.07
N TRP A 43 -13.16 -6.26 10.34
CA TRP A 43 -12.10 -7.04 10.98
C TRP A 43 -12.37 -7.37 12.46
N ARG A 44 -13.12 -6.51 13.15
CA ARG A 44 -13.62 -6.82 14.51
C ARG A 44 -14.70 -7.91 14.51
N ASN A 45 -15.37 -8.16 13.39
CA ASN A 45 -16.42 -9.18 13.30
C ASN A 45 -15.83 -10.59 13.53
N TRP A 46 -16.41 -11.32 14.49
CA TRP A 46 -15.98 -12.68 14.85
C TRP A 46 -16.33 -13.74 13.80
N ASN A 47 -17.16 -13.40 12.81
CA ASN A 47 -17.58 -14.31 11.75
C ASN A 47 -16.60 -14.41 10.56
N ILE A 48 -15.47 -13.69 10.57
CA ILE A 48 -14.45 -13.88 9.52
C ILE A 48 -13.87 -15.29 9.67
N GLN A 49 -14.18 -16.15 8.70
CA GLN A 49 -13.66 -17.51 8.68
C GLN A 49 -12.38 -17.57 7.85
N ASN A 50 -11.26 -17.67 8.56
CA ASN A 50 -9.90 -17.95 8.05
C ASN A 50 -9.21 -16.85 7.24
N ALA A 51 -9.91 -16.09 6.40
CA ALA A 51 -9.27 -15.07 5.56
C ALA A 51 -10.16 -13.88 5.21
N PHE A 52 -9.51 -12.75 4.89
CA PHE A 52 -10.13 -11.53 4.39
C PHE A 52 -9.40 -11.08 3.13
N CYS A 53 -10.12 -10.75 2.06
CA CYS A 53 -9.53 -10.36 0.78
C CYS A 53 -9.83 -8.90 0.44
N ILE A 54 -8.82 -8.19 -0.05
CA ILE A 54 -8.92 -6.85 -0.61
C ILE A 54 -8.42 -6.90 -2.05
N LEU A 55 -9.17 -6.28 -2.96
CA LEU A 55 -8.76 -6.05 -4.34
C LEU A 55 -8.62 -4.54 -4.57
N GLU A 56 -7.47 -4.14 -5.09
CA GLU A 56 -7.15 -2.78 -5.47
C GLU A 56 -6.87 -2.69 -6.98
N LEU A 57 -7.25 -1.55 -7.57
CA LEU A 57 -6.89 -1.19 -8.94
C LEU A 57 -5.89 -0.03 -8.86
N GLY A 58 -4.66 -0.25 -9.35
CA GLY A 58 -3.55 0.68 -9.24
C GLY A 58 -2.81 0.51 -7.90
N PHE A 59 -1.66 -0.14 -7.93
CA PHE A 59 -0.81 -0.30 -6.74
C PHE A 59 -0.03 0.99 -6.45
N GLY A 60 0.43 1.66 -7.50
CA GLY A 60 1.21 2.88 -7.42
C GLY A 60 2.42 2.74 -6.50
N THR A 61 2.46 3.57 -5.46
CA THR A 61 3.54 3.55 -4.46
C THR A 61 3.34 2.48 -3.38
N GLY A 62 2.22 1.76 -3.37
CA GLY A 62 1.88 0.78 -2.35
C GLY A 62 1.39 1.37 -1.03
N LEU A 63 1.06 2.66 -0.96
CA LEU A 63 0.66 3.34 0.28
C LEU A 63 -0.58 2.70 0.92
N ASN A 64 -1.62 2.39 0.12
CA ASN A 64 -2.82 1.71 0.59
C ASN A 64 -2.50 0.32 1.15
N PHE A 65 -1.68 -0.47 0.45
CA PHE A 65 -1.25 -1.78 0.90
C PHE A 65 -0.50 -1.72 2.23
N LEU A 66 0.53 -0.87 2.35
CA LEU A 66 1.33 -0.77 3.57
C LEU A 66 0.53 -0.19 4.74
N THR A 67 -0.38 0.74 4.48
CA THR A 67 -1.30 1.25 5.50
C THR A 67 -2.25 0.14 5.95
N THR A 68 -2.81 -0.62 5.02
CA THR A 68 -3.67 -1.77 5.34
C THR A 68 -2.92 -2.79 6.18
N TRP A 69 -1.69 -3.14 5.80
CA TRP A 69 -0.86 -4.07 6.56
C TRP A 69 -0.62 -3.54 7.98
N LYS A 70 -0.20 -2.28 8.12
CA LYS A 70 -0.01 -1.65 9.43
C LYS A 70 -1.23 -1.79 10.34
N GLU A 71 -2.42 -1.44 9.83
CA GLU A 71 -3.66 -1.50 10.61
C GLU A 71 -4.11 -2.96 10.86
N TYR A 72 -3.83 -3.87 9.94
CA TYR A 72 -4.14 -5.30 10.07
C TYR A 72 -3.27 -6.01 11.13
N LEU A 73 -2.09 -5.48 11.50
CA LEU A 73 -1.24 -6.10 12.52
C LEU A 73 -1.96 -6.31 13.86
N GLU A 74 -2.93 -5.46 14.20
CA GLU A 74 -3.78 -5.63 15.40
C GLU A 74 -4.72 -6.85 15.33
N TYR A 75 -4.98 -7.36 14.13
CA TYR A 75 -5.92 -8.44 13.82
C TYR A 75 -5.24 -9.70 13.27
N LYS A 76 -3.91 -9.70 13.13
CA LYS A 76 -3.14 -10.73 12.40
C LYS A 76 -3.36 -12.17 12.86
N ASP A 77 -3.70 -12.35 14.15
CA ASP A 77 -3.91 -13.67 14.74
C ASP A 77 -5.34 -14.20 14.55
N ARG A 78 -6.24 -13.41 13.93
CA ARG A 78 -7.67 -13.76 13.76
C ARG A 78 -7.97 -14.41 12.41
N PHE A 79 -7.36 -13.90 11.35
CA PHE A 79 -7.59 -14.34 9.97
C PHE A 79 -6.38 -13.97 9.12
N ARG A 80 -6.21 -14.59 7.95
CA ARG A 80 -5.19 -14.21 6.97
C ARG A 80 -5.68 -13.08 6.08
N LEU A 81 -4.87 -12.04 5.87
CA LEU A 81 -5.16 -11.00 4.89
C LEU A 81 -4.59 -11.37 3.52
N HIS A 82 -5.43 -11.37 2.49
CA HIS A 82 -5.02 -11.40 1.09
C HIS A 82 -5.23 -10.03 0.47
N PHE A 83 -4.17 -9.44 -0.06
CA PHE A 83 -4.23 -8.17 -0.79
C PHE A 83 -3.83 -8.41 -2.24
N ILE A 84 -4.74 -8.11 -3.15
CA ILE A 84 -4.55 -8.28 -4.58
C ILE A 84 -4.57 -6.89 -5.19
N SER A 85 -3.55 -6.55 -5.98
CA SER A 85 -3.52 -5.29 -6.70
C SER A 85 -3.17 -5.51 -8.17
N ILE A 86 -3.74 -4.68 -9.04
CA ILE A 86 -3.50 -4.72 -10.48
C ILE A 86 -2.83 -3.41 -10.88
N GLU A 87 -1.58 -3.49 -11.37
CA GLU A 87 -0.78 -2.33 -11.74
C GLU A 87 -0.27 -2.46 -13.18
N LYS A 88 -0.43 -1.37 -13.95
CA LYS A 88 0.01 -1.30 -15.35
C LYS A 88 1.44 -0.80 -15.47
N PHE A 89 1.87 0.07 -14.55
CA PHE A 89 3.18 0.71 -14.55
C PHE A 89 3.83 0.57 -13.17
N PRO A 90 4.31 -0.63 -12.80
CA PRO A 90 4.88 -0.85 -11.48
C PRO A 90 6.13 0.00 -11.29
N LEU A 91 6.15 0.74 -10.18
CA LEU A 91 7.34 1.49 -9.75
C LEU A 91 8.44 0.52 -9.31
N ASN A 92 9.70 0.92 -9.49
CA ASN A 92 10.82 0.16 -8.96
C ASN A 92 11.00 0.38 -7.45
N ARG A 93 11.84 -0.46 -6.84
CA ARG A 93 12.07 -0.46 -5.39
C ARG A 93 12.62 0.88 -4.89
N GLU A 94 13.51 1.50 -5.64
CA GLU A 94 14.13 2.78 -5.30
C GLU A 94 13.10 3.93 -5.35
N GLU A 95 12.22 3.93 -6.35
CA GLU A 95 11.11 4.86 -6.50
C GLU A 95 10.12 4.75 -5.34
N ILE A 96 9.70 3.53 -4.99
CA ILE A 96 8.80 3.29 -3.86
C ILE A 96 9.45 3.72 -2.54
N SER A 97 10.71 3.34 -2.32
CA SER A 97 11.45 3.69 -1.10
C SER A 97 11.51 5.20 -0.89
N LYS A 98 11.77 5.95 -1.98
CA LYS A 98 11.82 7.42 -1.96
C LYS A 98 10.44 8.02 -1.72
N ALA A 99 9.40 7.54 -2.41
CA ALA A 99 8.04 8.04 -2.27
C ALA A 99 7.55 7.92 -0.81
N LEU A 100 7.82 6.78 -0.20
CA LEU A 100 7.38 6.47 1.16
C LEU A 100 8.39 6.84 2.24
N SER A 101 9.40 7.66 1.92
CA SER A 101 10.44 8.07 2.90
C SER A 101 9.89 8.98 4.00
N ILE A 102 8.84 9.73 3.69
CA ILE A 102 8.22 10.71 4.59
C ILE A 102 7.36 10.08 5.70
N PHE A 103 6.94 8.82 5.54
CA PHE A 103 6.06 8.13 6.49
C PHE A 103 6.87 7.29 7.48
N SER A 104 7.28 7.92 8.59
CA SER A 104 8.03 7.26 9.67
C SER A 104 7.29 6.07 10.29
N GLU A 105 5.96 6.11 10.33
CA GLU A 105 5.10 5.02 10.81
C GLU A 105 5.19 3.73 10.00
N LEU A 106 5.70 3.78 8.76
CA LEU A 106 5.76 2.64 7.85
C LEU A 106 7.17 2.06 7.72
N VAL A 107 8.17 2.55 8.46
CA VAL A 107 9.59 2.21 8.23
C VAL A 107 9.86 0.71 8.23
N GLU A 108 9.42 0.00 9.27
CA GLU A 108 9.70 -1.45 9.40
C GLU A 108 8.95 -2.28 8.34
N ILE A 109 7.65 -2.02 8.16
CA ILE A 109 6.81 -2.72 7.18
C ILE A 109 7.32 -2.45 5.76
N LYS A 110 7.69 -1.21 5.46
CA LYS A 110 8.28 -0.83 4.16
C LYS A 110 9.59 -1.57 3.94
N LYS A 111 10.46 -1.67 4.95
CA LYS A 111 11.73 -2.39 4.83
C LYS A 111 11.51 -3.86 4.51
N GLU A 112 10.56 -4.49 5.20
CA GLU A 112 10.16 -5.88 4.94
C GLU A 112 9.61 -6.05 3.52
N PHE A 113 8.65 -5.20 3.14
CA PHE A 113 8.08 -5.18 1.78
C PHE A 113 9.15 -5.05 0.70
N LEU A 114 10.04 -4.06 0.81
CA LEU A 114 11.09 -3.80 -0.19
C LEU A 114 12.16 -4.90 -0.24
N SER A 115 12.26 -5.75 0.79
CA SER A 115 13.16 -6.91 0.76
C SER A 115 12.64 -8.03 -0.14
N SER A 116 11.32 -8.12 -0.34
CA SER A 116 10.70 -9.11 -1.23
C SER A 116 10.27 -8.53 -2.58
N TYR A 117 10.01 -7.22 -2.66
CA TYR A 117 9.57 -6.55 -3.88
C TYR A 117 10.73 -6.32 -4.86
N GLN A 118 11.09 -7.39 -5.59
CA GLN A 118 12.14 -7.42 -6.60
C GLN A 118 11.77 -8.39 -7.74
N ASP A 119 12.52 -8.32 -8.84
CA ASP A 119 12.43 -9.27 -9.97
C ASP A 119 11.01 -9.46 -10.55
N LEU A 120 10.24 -8.35 -10.64
CA LEU A 120 8.87 -8.38 -11.13
C LEU A 120 8.78 -8.89 -12.56
N ILE A 121 7.86 -9.82 -12.79
CA ILE A 121 7.54 -10.35 -14.12
C ILE A 121 6.18 -9.85 -14.61
N PRO A 122 5.94 -9.78 -15.93
CA PRO A 122 4.61 -9.60 -16.47
C PRO A 122 3.65 -10.70 -15.98
N GLY A 123 2.42 -10.33 -15.61
CA GLY A 123 1.43 -11.26 -15.08
C GLY A 123 1.34 -11.19 -13.56
N MET A 124 1.44 -12.35 -12.89
CA MET A 124 1.20 -12.47 -11.45
C MET A 124 2.51 -12.60 -10.68
N ASN A 125 2.73 -11.67 -9.73
CA ASN A 125 3.80 -11.71 -8.76
C ASN A 125 3.19 -11.98 -7.38
N TYR A 126 3.66 -13.02 -6.69
CA TYR A 126 3.13 -13.43 -5.39
C TYR A 126 4.18 -13.18 -4.30
N PHE A 127 3.77 -12.50 -3.24
CA PHE A 127 4.60 -12.22 -2.08
C PHE A 127 3.91 -12.74 -0.82
N GLN A 128 4.71 -13.30 0.08
CA GLN A 128 4.26 -13.71 1.41
C GLN A 128 5.19 -13.07 2.43
N PHE A 129 4.56 -12.45 3.42
CA PHE A 129 5.20 -11.75 4.53
C PHE A 129 4.75 -12.40 5.83
#